data_AF-A0A7R9WP67-F1
#
_entry.id   AF-A0A7R9WP67-F1
#
_cell.length_a   1.000
_cell.length_b   1.000
_cell.length_c   1.000
_cell.angle_alpha   90.00
_cell.angle_beta   90.00
_cell.angle_gamma   90.00
#
_symmetry.space_group_name_H-M   'P 1'
#
loop_
_entity.id
_entity.type
_entity.pdbx_description
1 polymer ?
#
loop_
_entity_poly.entity_id
_entity_poly.type
_entity_poly.pdbx_seq_one_letter_code
_entity_poly.pdbx_strand_id
1 'polypeptide(L)'
;ELFDIIHHQDESENWVSGIGEKKGRFYSVIVADTLAFMHRRKYVFRDLKPENILIDKDGYPVLTDFGFTKRVTDKTFTFCGTPNYLPPEIVANRGHGISADNWSLGVLIYELIEGENPFFYEGMDQMALFESICNDTYYPVEAKTSKESLDLIDRLLEKDPNQRLGTFREKDILDHKWFRYCDMKKFRDRKIEAPWKPGPVSLHSEAIEEGSEGEEEDYSSGEEE
;
A
#
# COMPACT_ATOMS: atom_id res chain seq x y z
N GLU A 1 10.43 -1.62 -3.75
CA GLU A 1 9.08 -1.39 -3.18
C GLU A 1 8.47 -2.75 -2.80
N LEU A 2 7.35 -2.79 -2.07
CA LEU A 2 6.63 -4.06 -1.85
C LEU A 2 6.11 -4.61 -3.17
N PHE A 3 5.82 -3.72 -4.13
CA PHE A 3 5.51 -4.08 -5.52
C PHE A 3 6.51 -5.08 -6.10
N ASP A 4 7.81 -4.81 -5.98
CA ASP A 4 8.89 -5.67 -6.50
C ASP A 4 9.02 -7.01 -5.77
N ILE A 5 8.39 -7.18 -4.60
CA ILE A 5 8.32 -8.48 -3.92
C ILE A 5 7.12 -9.28 -4.43
N ILE A 6 6.03 -8.60 -4.77
CA ILE A 6 4.83 -9.22 -5.32
C ILE A 6 5.12 -9.67 -6.75
N HIS A 7 5.62 -8.76 -7.58
CA HIS A 7 5.85 -8.92 -9.01
C HIS A 7 7.36 -8.97 -9.27
N HIS A 8 7.89 -10.14 -9.58
CA HIS A 8 9.32 -10.31 -9.83
C HIS A 8 9.61 -11.44 -10.81
N GLN A 9 10.83 -11.45 -11.34
CA GLN A 9 11.35 -12.59 -12.09
C GLN A 9 11.99 -13.60 -11.13
N ASP A 10 11.70 -14.88 -11.34
CA ASP A 10 12.40 -15.97 -10.66
C ASP A 10 13.82 -16.17 -11.19
N GLU A 11 14.58 -17.12 -10.62
CA GLU A 11 15.95 -17.43 -11.04
C GLU A 11 16.05 -17.89 -12.52
N SER A 12 14.93 -18.26 -13.13
CA SER A 12 14.82 -18.68 -14.53
C SER A 12 14.26 -17.56 -15.43
N GLU A 13 14.23 -16.32 -14.94
CA GLU A 13 13.73 -15.12 -15.63
C GLU A 13 12.22 -15.14 -15.96
N ASN A 14 11.46 -16.07 -15.36
CA ASN A 14 10.01 -16.11 -15.55
C ASN A 14 9.33 -15.12 -14.61
N TRP A 15 8.34 -14.39 -15.12
CA TRP A 15 7.50 -13.53 -14.28
C TRP A 15 6.65 -14.36 -13.33
N VAL A 16 6.75 -14.02 -12.05
CA VAL A 16 5.94 -14.56 -10.97
C VAL A 16 5.24 -13.41 -10.28
N SER A 17 3.96 -13.61 -10.01
CA SER A 17 3.17 -12.69 -9.21
C SER A 17 2.51 -13.37 -8.02
N GLY A 18 2.30 -12.61 -6.96
CA GLY A 18 1.73 -13.09 -5.71
C GLY A 18 2.76 -13.78 -4.82
N ILE A 19 2.67 -13.52 -3.52
CA ILE A 19 3.58 -14.07 -2.52
C ILE A 19 2.91 -15.10 -1.60
N GLY A 20 1.62 -15.32 -1.81
CA GLY A 20 0.79 -16.28 -1.09
C GLY A 20 0.44 -15.84 0.34
N GLU A 21 -0.59 -16.48 0.88
CA GLU A 21 -1.26 -16.07 2.11
C GLU A 21 -0.33 -15.91 3.32
N LYS A 22 0.63 -16.82 3.52
CA LYS A 22 1.52 -16.79 4.69
C LYS A 22 2.42 -15.55 4.67
N LYS A 23 3.03 -15.23 3.52
CA LYS A 23 3.89 -14.05 3.38
C LYS A 23 3.05 -12.78 3.35
N GLY A 24 1.93 -12.79 2.63
CA GLY A 24 0.95 -11.70 2.60
C GLY A 24 0.52 -11.27 4.00
N ARG A 25 0.11 -12.23 4.86
CA ARG A 25 -0.31 -11.96 6.24
C ARG A 25 0.73 -11.19 7.07
N PHE A 26 2.03 -11.46 6.86
CA PHE A 26 3.09 -10.73 7.56
C PHE A 26 3.06 -9.23 7.20
N TYR A 27 2.96 -8.90 5.91
CA TYR A 27 2.91 -7.50 5.48
C TYR A 27 1.58 -6.85 5.85
N SER A 28 0.46 -7.54 5.60
CA SER A 28 -0.88 -7.02 5.83
C SER A 28 -1.15 -6.68 7.30
N VAL A 29 -0.67 -7.47 8.26
CA VAL A 29 -0.90 -7.18 9.69
C VAL A 29 -0.18 -5.90 10.14
N ILE A 30 1.01 -5.63 9.59
CA ILE A 30 1.81 -4.44 9.92
C ILE A 30 1.20 -3.20 9.26
N VAL A 31 0.77 -3.32 8.00
CA VAL A 31 0.06 -2.24 7.28
C VAL A 31 -1.27 -1.92 7.99
N ALA A 32 -2.06 -2.93 8.37
CA ALA A 32 -3.30 -2.75 9.11
C ALA A 32 -3.08 -2.05 10.47
N ASP A 33 -2.04 -2.42 11.22
CA ASP A 33 -1.71 -1.75 12.50
C ASP A 33 -1.29 -0.29 12.28
N THR A 34 -0.57 -0.02 11.19
CA THR A 34 -0.14 1.33 10.80
C THR A 34 -1.35 2.21 10.44
N LEU A 35 -2.27 1.71 9.60
CA LEU A 35 -3.51 2.41 9.26
C LEU A 35 -4.36 2.67 10.50
N ALA A 36 -4.53 1.65 11.37
CA ALA A 36 -5.24 1.82 12.63
C ALA A 36 -4.62 2.92 13.51
N PHE A 37 -3.29 3.01 13.56
CA PHE A 37 -2.58 4.09 14.26
C PHE A 37 -2.89 5.49 13.68
N MET A 38 -2.95 5.61 12.35
CA MET A 38 -3.28 6.87 11.65
C MET A 38 -4.75 7.25 11.86
N HIS A 39 -5.67 6.30 11.72
CA HIS A 39 -7.11 6.51 11.83
C HIS A 39 -7.51 6.99 13.23
N ARG A 40 -6.90 6.46 14.30
CA ARG A 40 -7.08 6.97 15.67
C ARG A 40 -6.74 8.45 15.83
N ARG A 41 -5.86 8.97 14.97
CA ARG A 41 -5.44 10.39 14.93
C ARG A 41 -6.18 11.20 13.87
N LYS A 42 -7.21 10.60 13.26
CA LYS A 42 -8.04 11.20 12.21
C LYS A 42 -7.27 11.47 10.92
N TYR A 43 -6.17 10.78 10.66
CA TYR A 43 -5.49 10.82 9.35
C TYR A 43 -5.97 9.66 8.48
N VAL A 44 -6.28 9.94 7.23
CA VAL A 44 -6.63 8.97 6.17
C VAL A 44 -5.52 9.01 5.13
N PHE A 45 -4.97 7.85 4.75
CA PHE A 45 -3.80 7.74 3.88
C PHE A 45 -4.14 7.99 2.40
N ARG A 46 -5.22 7.36 1.91
CA ARG A 46 -5.87 7.57 0.59
C ARG A 46 -5.09 7.15 -0.66
N ASP A 47 -3.90 6.58 -0.52
CA ASP A 47 -3.13 6.03 -1.65
C ASP A 47 -2.39 4.74 -1.27
N LEU A 48 -3.07 3.84 -0.55
CA LEU A 48 -2.48 2.56 -0.20
C LEU A 48 -2.34 1.70 -1.45
N LYS A 49 -1.10 1.33 -1.78
CA LYS A 49 -0.71 0.44 -2.86
C LYS A 49 0.72 -0.09 -2.63
N PRO A 50 1.14 -1.21 -3.23
CA PRO A 50 2.45 -1.81 -3.04
C PRO A 50 3.63 -0.87 -3.31
N GLU A 51 3.51 0.04 -4.27
CA GLU A 51 4.52 1.04 -4.63
C GLU A 51 4.78 2.03 -3.48
N ASN A 52 3.73 2.37 -2.72
CA ASN A 52 3.81 3.26 -1.56
C ASN A 52 4.18 2.51 -0.25
N ILE A 53 4.63 1.26 -0.35
CA ILE A 53 5.10 0.47 0.79
C ILE A 53 6.55 0.08 0.54
N LEU A 54 7.47 0.72 1.24
CA LEU A 54 8.89 0.37 1.19
C LEU A 54 9.21 -0.73 2.17
N ILE A 55 10.29 -1.46 1.92
CA ILE A 55 10.75 -2.56 2.76
C ILE A 55 12.08 -2.17 3.34
N ASP A 56 12.15 -2.09 4.67
CA ASP A 56 13.37 -1.69 5.33
C ASP A 56 14.41 -2.82 5.38
N LYS A 57 15.60 -2.50 5.91
CA LYS A 57 16.74 -3.43 5.98
C LYS A 57 16.45 -4.74 6.71
N ASP A 58 15.45 -4.77 7.61
CA ASP A 58 15.09 -5.97 8.36
C ASP A 58 13.87 -6.68 7.76
N GLY A 59 13.36 -6.20 6.61
CA GLY A 59 12.26 -6.77 5.85
C GLY A 59 10.87 -6.30 6.26
N TYR A 60 10.75 -5.24 7.08
CA TYR A 60 9.44 -4.75 7.54
C TYR A 60 8.88 -3.69 6.59
N PRO A 61 7.56 -3.70 6.34
CA PRO A 61 6.91 -2.70 5.50
C PRO A 61 6.81 -1.35 6.21
N VAL A 62 7.06 -0.28 5.44
CA VAL A 62 6.99 1.12 5.87
C VAL A 62 6.17 1.88 4.84
N LEU A 63 5.07 2.50 5.27
CA LEU A 63 4.29 3.39 4.38
C LEU A 63 5.15 4.61 4.02
N THR A 64 5.21 4.93 2.74
CA THR A 64 5.84 6.14 2.20
C THR A 64 4.78 7.00 1.49
N ASP A 65 5.20 8.10 0.88
CA ASP A 65 4.36 9.02 0.10
C ASP A 65 3.04 9.42 0.76
N PHE A 66 3.12 10.38 1.67
CA PHE A 66 1.96 10.95 2.36
C PHE A 66 1.30 12.09 1.56
N GLY A 67 1.58 12.23 0.26
CA GLY A 67 1.08 13.32 -0.58
C GLY A 67 -0.44 13.45 -0.62
N PHE A 68 -1.16 12.32 -0.52
CA PHE A 68 -2.62 12.30 -0.40
C PHE A 68 -3.13 12.11 1.03
N THR A 69 -2.25 11.99 2.01
CA THR A 69 -2.69 11.87 3.40
C THR A 69 -3.38 13.15 3.87
N LYS A 70 -4.51 13.00 4.57
CA LYS A 70 -5.27 14.14 5.05
C LYS A 70 -5.88 13.86 6.42
N ARG A 71 -5.91 14.89 7.27
CA ARG A 71 -6.70 14.84 8.49
C ARG A 71 -8.19 15.04 8.16
N VAL A 72 -9.03 14.06 8.47
CA VAL A 72 -10.47 14.03 8.15
C VAL A 72 -11.27 13.75 9.42
N THR A 73 -12.19 14.65 9.77
CA THR A 73 -13.05 14.49 10.96
C THR A 73 -14.33 13.71 10.66
N ASP A 74 -14.90 13.90 9.48
CA ASP A 74 -16.11 13.22 9.01
C ASP A 74 -15.87 12.68 7.58
N LYS A 75 -15.96 13.55 6.56
CA LYS A 75 -15.69 13.20 5.16
C LYS A 75 -14.86 14.24 4.44
N THR A 76 -14.21 13.80 3.36
CA THR A 76 -13.59 14.65 2.35
C THR A 76 -14.06 14.21 0.95
N PHE A 77 -14.01 15.10 -0.02
CA PHE A 77 -14.60 14.89 -1.36
C PHE A 77 -13.58 14.97 -2.50
N THR A 78 -12.31 15.21 -2.19
CA THR A 78 -11.24 15.25 -3.19
C THR A 78 -11.08 13.88 -3.85
N PHE A 79 -11.35 13.78 -5.15
CA PHE A 79 -11.04 12.58 -5.91
C PHE A 79 -9.51 12.43 -6.03
N CYS A 80 -8.94 11.44 -5.37
CA CYS A 80 -7.49 11.16 -5.37
C CYS A 80 -7.23 9.70 -5.04
N GLY A 81 -6.00 9.25 -5.32
CA GLY A 81 -5.57 7.87 -5.17
C GLY A 81 -5.36 7.19 -6.52
N THR A 82 -4.87 5.97 -6.47
CA THR A 82 -4.56 5.17 -7.66
C THR A 82 -5.79 4.38 -8.12
N PRO A 83 -6.19 4.43 -9.41
CA PRO A 83 -7.46 3.87 -9.92
C PRO A 83 -7.77 2.44 -9.45
N ASN A 84 -6.79 1.54 -9.52
CA ASN A 84 -6.92 0.11 -9.15
C ASN A 84 -7.17 -0.12 -7.64
N TYR A 85 -7.00 0.91 -6.82
CA TYR A 85 -7.13 0.88 -5.36
C TYR A 85 -8.25 1.78 -4.85
N LEU A 86 -8.96 2.47 -5.74
CA LEU A 86 -10.05 3.38 -5.36
C LEU A 86 -11.26 2.60 -4.84
N PRO A 87 -11.87 3.02 -3.73
CA PRO A 87 -13.11 2.46 -3.24
C PRO A 87 -14.33 2.99 -4.03
N PRO A 88 -15.47 2.28 -3.99
CA PRO A 88 -16.68 2.66 -4.72
C PRO A 88 -17.18 4.06 -4.37
N GLU A 89 -17.07 4.47 -3.11
CA GLU A 89 -17.52 5.80 -2.68
C GLU A 89 -16.70 6.97 -3.24
N ILE A 90 -15.43 6.74 -3.61
CA ILE A 90 -14.60 7.76 -4.29
C ILE A 90 -14.95 7.79 -5.78
N VAL A 91 -15.06 6.62 -6.42
CA VAL A 91 -15.49 6.50 -7.82
C VAL A 91 -16.85 7.17 -8.04
N ALA A 92 -17.80 6.94 -7.13
CA ALA A 92 -19.14 7.54 -7.16
C ALA A 92 -19.23 8.96 -6.58
N ASN A 93 -18.09 9.57 -6.20
CA ASN A 93 -18.00 10.92 -5.63
C ASN A 93 -18.96 11.19 -4.44
N ARG A 94 -19.12 10.21 -3.53
CA ARG A 94 -20.03 10.28 -2.36
C ARG A 94 -19.36 10.79 -1.08
N GLY A 95 -18.10 11.20 -1.18
CA GLY A 95 -17.25 11.54 -0.06
C GLY A 95 -16.74 10.30 0.69
N HIS A 96 -15.54 10.42 1.26
CA HIS A 96 -14.83 9.31 1.88
C HIS A 96 -14.14 9.72 3.18
N GLY A 97 -13.80 8.71 3.98
CA GLY A 97 -13.07 8.83 5.24
C GLY A 97 -12.17 7.61 5.44
N ILE A 98 -12.02 7.15 6.68
CA ILE A 98 -11.14 6.01 7.02
C ILE A 98 -11.53 4.69 6.30
N SER A 99 -12.80 4.53 5.92
CA SER A 99 -13.29 3.36 5.19
C SER A 99 -12.59 3.17 3.84
N ALA A 100 -12.09 4.26 3.23
CA ALA A 100 -11.36 4.19 1.97
C ALA A 100 -10.05 3.40 2.11
N ASP A 101 -9.29 3.65 3.18
CA ASP A 101 -8.06 2.90 3.45
C ASP A 101 -8.35 1.42 3.75
N ASN A 102 -9.49 1.12 4.40
CA ASN A 102 -9.89 -0.27 4.67
C ASN A 102 -10.19 -1.03 3.38
N TRP A 103 -10.81 -0.38 2.39
CA TRP A 103 -11.00 -0.96 1.06
C TRP A 103 -9.68 -1.23 0.38
N SER A 104 -8.80 -0.21 0.30
CA SER A 104 -7.50 -0.36 -0.34
C SER A 104 -6.63 -1.42 0.36
N LEU A 105 -6.81 -1.64 1.68
CA LEU A 105 -6.21 -2.76 2.39
C LEU A 105 -6.75 -4.11 1.92
N GLY A 106 -8.05 -4.22 1.64
CA GLY A 106 -8.64 -5.41 1.03
C GLY A 106 -8.06 -5.70 -0.36
N VAL A 107 -7.92 -4.67 -1.19
CA VAL A 107 -7.27 -4.76 -2.52
C VAL A 107 -5.82 -5.22 -2.37
N LEU A 108 -5.06 -4.62 -1.45
CA LEU A 108 -3.66 -4.98 -1.17
C LEU A 108 -3.54 -6.44 -0.70
N ILE A 109 -4.41 -6.90 0.22
CA ILE A 109 -4.39 -8.28 0.71
C ILE A 109 -4.67 -9.26 -0.43
N TYR A 110 -5.65 -8.96 -1.29
CA TYR A 110 -5.95 -9.77 -2.46
C TYR A 110 -4.71 -9.86 -3.38
N GLU A 111 -4.12 -8.73 -3.75
CA GLU A 111 -2.96 -8.68 -4.65
C GLU A 111 -1.73 -9.39 -4.07
N LEU A 112 -1.48 -9.27 -2.76
CA LEU A 112 -0.41 -10.01 -2.08
C LEU A 112 -0.58 -11.54 -2.22
N ILE A 113 -1.81 -12.03 -2.27
CA ILE A 113 -2.11 -13.47 -2.30
C ILE A 113 -2.16 -13.99 -3.73
N GLU A 114 -2.94 -13.33 -4.58
CA GLU A 114 -3.26 -13.78 -5.94
C GLU A 114 -2.31 -13.21 -6.99
N GLY A 115 -1.57 -12.14 -6.67
CA GLY A 115 -0.66 -11.49 -7.61
C GLY A 115 -1.34 -10.57 -8.63
N GLU A 116 -2.66 -10.49 -8.62
CA GLU A 116 -3.44 -9.68 -9.54
C GLU A 116 -4.37 -8.75 -8.77
N ASN A 117 -4.87 -7.71 -9.45
CA ASN A 117 -5.85 -6.83 -8.85
C ASN A 117 -7.26 -7.46 -8.85
N PRO A 118 -8.06 -7.29 -7.79
CA PRO A 118 -9.40 -7.89 -7.69
C PRO A 118 -10.43 -7.45 -8.73
N PHE A 119 -10.25 -6.29 -9.38
CA PHE A 119 -11.25 -5.69 -10.29
C PHE A 119 -10.67 -5.29 -11.65
N PHE A 120 -9.40 -5.56 -11.92
CA PHE A 120 -8.73 -5.19 -13.17
C PHE A 120 -8.24 -6.43 -13.91
N TYR A 121 -8.27 -6.37 -15.24
CA TYR A 121 -7.62 -7.34 -16.12
C TYR A 121 -6.92 -6.63 -17.27
N GLU A 122 -5.95 -7.30 -17.89
CA GLU A 122 -5.17 -6.73 -18.98
C GLU A 122 -6.07 -6.33 -20.17
N GLY A 123 -5.91 -5.09 -20.64
CA GLY A 123 -6.72 -4.51 -21.72
C GLY A 123 -8.04 -3.87 -21.27
N MET A 124 -8.37 -3.91 -19.98
CA MET A 124 -9.51 -3.18 -19.42
C MET A 124 -9.25 -1.67 -19.43
N ASP A 125 -10.23 -0.89 -19.89
CA ASP A 125 -10.16 0.57 -19.78
C ASP A 125 -10.58 1.09 -18.40
N GLN A 126 -10.30 2.36 -18.13
CA GLN A 126 -10.58 2.96 -16.82
C GLN A 126 -12.08 3.03 -16.49
N MET A 127 -12.96 3.18 -17.49
CA MET A 127 -14.40 3.25 -17.25
C MET A 127 -14.95 1.88 -16.85
N ALA A 128 -14.51 0.83 -17.54
CA ALA A 128 -14.83 -0.56 -17.21
C ALA A 128 -14.32 -0.94 -15.81
N LEU A 129 -13.11 -0.50 -15.44
CA LEU A 129 -12.58 -0.67 -14.08
C LEU A 129 -13.50 -0.02 -13.04
N PHE A 130 -13.89 1.24 -13.25
CA PHE A 130 -14.74 1.98 -12.33
C PHE A 130 -16.14 1.36 -12.22
N GLU A 131 -16.68 0.84 -13.32
CA GLU A 131 -17.93 0.07 -13.31
C GLU A 131 -17.78 -1.21 -12.48
N SER A 132 -16.69 -1.96 -12.66
CA SER A 132 -16.42 -3.18 -11.90
C SER A 132 -16.23 -2.92 -10.40
N ILE A 133 -15.47 -1.88 -10.05
CA ILE A 133 -15.30 -1.43 -8.66
C ILE A 133 -16.66 -1.09 -8.04
N CYS A 134 -17.62 -0.53 -8.77
CA CYS A 134 -18.91 -0.17 -8.19
C CYS A 134 -19.91 -1.33 -8.13
N ASN A 135 -19.89 -2.25 -9.10
CA ASN A 135 -21.01 -3.17 -9.33
C ASN A 135 -20.64 -4.64 -9.19
N ASP A 136 -19.41 -5.03 -9.49
CA ASP A 136 -19.03 -6.44 -9.58
C ASP A 136 -18.49 -6.98 -8.25
N THR A 137 -18.58 -8.29 -8.08
CA THR A 137 -17.75 -9.01 -7.10
C THR A 137 -16.32 -9.11 -7.62
N TYR A 138 -15.34 -9.11 -6.72
CA TYR A 138 -13.95 -9.30 -7.12
C TYR A 138 -13.71 -10.69 -7.75
N TYR A 139 -12.66 -10.83 -8.56
CA TYR A 139 -12.32 -12.08 -9.23
C TYR A 139 -12.09 -13.23 -8.23
N PRO A 140 -12.59 -14.45 -8.50
CA PRO A 140 -12.42 -15.58 -7.57
C PRO A 140 -10.95 -15.85 -7.24
N VAL A 141 -10.65 -16.04 -5.95
CA VAL A 141 -9.32 -16.44 -5.49
C VAL A 141 -9.01 -17.90 -5.84
N GLU A 142 -7.73 -18.25 -5.89
CA GLU A 142 -7.29 -19.62 -6.00
C GLU A 142 -7.77 -20.50 -4.83
N ALA A 143 -8.02 -21.79 -5.11
CA ALA A 143 -8.52 -22.76 -4.14
C ALA A 143 -7.61 -22.99 -2.91
N LYS A 144 -6.36 -22.53 -2.96
CA LYS A 144 -5.38 -22.61 -1.86
C LYS A 144 -5.59 -21.56 -0.77
N THR A 145 -6.39 -20.52 -1.02
CA THR A 145 -6.65 -19.42 -0.10
C THR A 145 -7.61 -19.84 1.02
N SER A 146 -7.25 -19.56 2.28
CA SER A 146 -8.03 -20.00 3.44
C SER A 146 -9.39 -19.30 3.55
N LYS A 147 -10.34 -19.97 4.23
CA LYS A 147 -11.67 -19.39 4.51
C LYS A 147 -11.58 -18.12 5.33
N GLU A 148 -10.62 -18.04 6.25
CA GLU A 148 -10.37 -16.86 7.08
C GLU A 148 -9.81 -15.70 6.25
N SER A 149 -8.98 -15.97 5.25
CA SER A 149 -8.48 -14.95 4.32
C SER A 149 -9.62 -14.40 3.45
N LEU A 150 -10.42 -15.30 2.90
CA LEU A 150 -11.61 -14.97 2.12
C LEU A 150 -12.61 -14.12 2.90
N ASP A 151 -12.98 -14.54 4.12
CA ASP A 151 -13.90 -13.78 5.00
C ASP A 151 -13.35 -12.38 5.33
N LEU A 152 -12.02 -12.22 5.44
CA LEU A 152 -11.44 -10.88 5.64
C LEU A 152 -11.56 -10.02 4.37
N ILE A 153 -11.17 -10.56 3.21
CA ILE A 153 -11.23 -9.85 1.93
C ILE A 153 -12.67 -9.44 1.62
N ASP A 154 -13.64 -10.35 1.77
CA ASP A 154 -15.07 -10.08 1.57
C ASP A 154 -15.54 -8.89 2.40
N ARG A 155 -15.17 -8.84 3.68
CA ARG A 155 -15.61 -7.78 4.60
C ARG A 155 -14.89 -6.44 4.39
N LEU A 156 -13.67 -6.46 3.83
CA LEU A 156 -12.92 -5.24 3.48
C LEU A 156 -13.36 -4.70 2.11
N LEU A 157 -13.74 -5.58 1.17
CA LEU A 157 -14.26 -5.23 -0.16
C LEU A 157 -15.79 -5.11 -0.17
N GLU A 158 -16.40 -4.87 0.99
CA GLU A 158 -17.79 -4.46 1.12
C GLU A 158 -18.01 -3.09 0.47
N LYS A 159 -18.99 -3.01 -0.44
CA LYS A 159 -19.24 -1.82 -1.26
C LYS A 159 -19.86 -0.69 -0.45
N ASP A 160 -20.71 -0.99 0.54
CA ASP A 160 -21.20 0.02 1.48
C ASP A 160 -20.10 0.35 2.51
N PRO A 161 -19.50 1.56 2.47
CA PRO A 161 -18.46 1.93 3.42
C PRO A 161 -18.90 1.86 4.88
N ASN A 162 -20.21 1.96 5.17
CA ASN A 162 -20.74 1.87 6.54
C ASN A 162 -20.85 0.43 7.05
N GLN A 163 -20.88 -0.57 6.16
CA GLN A 163 -20.87 -1.99 6.53
C GLN A 163 -19.47 -2.60 6.48
N ARG A 164 -18.52 -1.91 5.82
CA ARG A 164 -17.13 -2.33 5.68
C ARG A 164 -16.43 -2.50 7.01
N LEU A 165 -15.67 -3.59 7.14
CA LEU A 165 -14.91 -3.91 8.34
C LEU A 165 -13.95 -2.78 8.70
N GLY A 166 -13.85 -2.48 10.00
CA GLY A 166 -12.97 -1.43 10.51
C GLY A 166 -13.53 -0.01 10.44
N THR A 167 -14.70 0.22 9.81
CA THR A 167 -15.29 1.57 9.73
C THR A 167 -15.74 2.11 11.09
N PHE A 168 -16.41 1.29 11.90
CA PHE A 168 -16.85 1.72 13.24
C PHE A 168 -15.75 1.63 14.29
N ARG A 169 -14.88 0.64 14.16
CA ARG A 169 -13.84 0.33 15.13
C ARG A 169 -12.64 -0.26 14.40
N GLU A 170 -11.58 0.53 14.27
CA GLU A 170 -10.43 0.19 13.43
C GLU A 170 -9.75 -1.12 13.88
N LYS A 171 -9.84 -1.45 15.16
CA LYS A 171 -9.30 -2.70 15.72
C LYS A 171 -10.02 -3.96 15.21
N ASP A 172 -11.23 -3.85 14.65
CA ASP A 172 -11.99 -5.00 14.16
C ASP A 172 -11.26 -5.75 13.05
N ILE A 173 -10.44 -5.02 12.27
CA ILE A 173 -9.56 -5.61 11.26
C ILE A 173 -8.50 -6.47 11.95
N LEU A 174 -7.79 -5.95 12.95
CA LEU A 174 -6.74 -6.67 13.68
C LEU A 174 -7.27 -7.81 14.55
N ASP A 175 -8.51 -7.70 15.03
CA ASP A 175 -9.19 -8.74 15.82
C ASP A 175 -9.75 -9.87 14.92
N HIS A 176 -9.66 -9.74 13.59
CA HIS A 176 -10.17 -10.74 12.64
C HIS A 176 -9.46 -12.10 12.77
N LYS A 177 -10.19 -13.19 12.50
CA LYS A 177 -9.67 -14.57 12.65
C LYS A 177 -8.41 -14.84 11.83
N TRP A 178 -8.25 -14.17 10.69
CA TRP A 178 -7.06 -14.29 9.85
C TRP A 178 -5.77 -13.82 10.56
N PHE A 179 -5.88 -12.84 11.46
CA PHE A 179 -4.76 -12.34 12.28
C PHE A 179 -4.71 -12.96 13.68
N ARG A 180 -5.56 -13.95 14.01
CA ARG A 180 -5.65 -14.55 15.36
C ARG A 180 -4.31 -15.02 15.94
N TYR A 181 -3.41 -15.48 15.08
CA TYR A 181 -2.09 -16.00 15.48
C TYR A 181 -0.97 -14.95 15.38
N CYS A 182 -1.30 -13.71 15.02
CA CYS A 182 -0.35 -12.61 15.00
C CYS A 182 -0.21 -12.00 16.40
N ASP A 183 0.91 -12.28 17.05
CA ASP A 183 1.26 -11.62 18.31
C ASP A 183 1.68 -10.17 18.03
N MET A 184 0.72 -9.25 18.16
CA MET A 184 0.92 -7.83 17.86
C MET A 184 2.05 -7.21 18.67
N LYS A 185 2.33 -7.70 19.89
CA LYS A 185 3.47 -7.20 20.67
C LYS A 185 4.78 -7.60 20.00
N LYS A 186 4.92 -8.85 19.54
CA LYS A 186 6.12 -9.30 18.81
C LYS A 186 6.30 -8.57 17.48
N PHE A 187 5.22 -8.29 16.74
CA PHE A 187 5.30 -7.50 15.51
C PHE A 187 5.79 -6.07 15.79
N ARG A 188 5.23 -5.38 16.77
CA ARG A 188 5.66 -4.02 17.16
C ARG A 188 7.08 -3.99 17.74
N ASP A 189 7.47 -5.01 18.51
CA ASP A 189 8.84 -5.20 19.01
C ASP A 189 9.82 -5.65 17.91
N ARG A 190 9.36 -5.86 16.67
CA ARG A 190 10.14 -6.35 15.51
C ARG A 190 10.84 -7.70 15.76
N LYS A 191 10.15 -8.63 16.44
CA LYS A 191 10.65 -9.96 16.84
C LYS A 191 10.19 -11.09 15.91
N ILE A 192 9.41 -10.79 14.88
CA ILE A 192 9.00 -11.77 13.87
C ILE A 192 9.98 -11.69 12.70
N GLU A 193 10.47 -12.83 12.23
CA GLU A 193 11.32 -12.86 11.05
C GLU A 193 10.51 -12.51 9.80
N ALA A 194 10.99 -11.53 9.04
CA ALA A 194 10.37 -11.14 7.79
C ALA A 194 10.53 -12.24 6.72
N PRO A 195 9.50 -12.49 5.89
CA PRO A 195 9.53 -13.53 4.87
C PRO A 195 10.51 -13.22 3.72
N TRP A 196 10.90 -11.96 3.57
CA TRP A 196 11.91 -11.50 2.64
C TRP A 196 12.68 -10.34 3.27
N LYS A 197 13.97 -10.21 2.94
CA LYS A 197 14.83 -9.10 3.36
C LYS A 197 15.62 -8.64 2.14
N PRO A 198 15.88 -7.33 2.00
CA PRO A 198 16.74 -6.84 0.95
C PRO A 198 18.16 -7.39 1.13
N GLY A 199 18.83 -7.66 0.01
CA GLY A 199 20.26 -7.94 0.00
C GLY A 199 21.06 -6.73 0.52
N PRO A 200 22.35 -6.91 0.84
CA PRO A 200 23.20 -5.80 1.24
C PRO A 200 23.16 -4.72 0.15
N VAL A 201 22.71 -3.52 0.52
CA VAL A 201 22.73 -2.36 -0.38
C VAL A 201 24.20 -2.01 -0.61
N SER A 202 24.72 -2.29 -1.80
CA SER A 202 25.96 -1.67 -2.25
C SER A 202 25.63 -0.19 -2.46
N LEU A 203 25.99 0.66 -1.50
CA LEU A 203 26.02 2.09 -1.71
C LEU A 203 27.04 2.36 -2.82
N HIS A 204 26.59 2.41 -4.07
CA HIS A 204 27.32 3.16 -5.07
C HIS A 204 27.20 4.62 -4.64
N SER A 205 28.22 5.09 -3.94
CA SER A 205 28.46 6.51 -3.77
C SER A 205 28.74 7.07 -5.16
N GLU A 206 27.71 7.45 -5.90
CA GLU A 206 27.86 8.55 -6.83
C GLU A 206 28.08 9.77 -5.95
N ALA A 207 29.36 10.01 -5.66
CA ALA A 207 29.81 11.30 -5.20
C ALA A 207 29.26 12.31 -6.20
N ILE A 208 28.35 13.16 -5.72
CA ILE A 208 28.09 14.44 -6.34
C ILE A 208 29.46 15.13 -6.33
N GLU A 209 30.15 15.12 -7.46
CA GLU A 209 31.26 16.04 -7.69
C GLU A 209 30.65 17.43 -7.59
N GLU A 210 30.86 18.08 -6.44
CA GLU A 210 30.71 19.51 -6.31
C GLU A 210 31.63 20.15 -7.35
N GLY A 211 31.03 20.63 -8.44
CA GLY A 211 31.68 21.51 -9.40
C GLY A 211 32.13 22.78 -8.70
N SER A 212 33.36 22.75 -8.17
CA SER A 212 34.10 23.92 -7.76
C SER A 212 34.93 24.41 -8.94
N GLU A 213 34.27 25.09 -9.87
CA GLU A 213 34.93 26.11 -10.67
C GLU A 213 34.36 27.45 -10.24
N GLY A 214 35.03 28.04 -9.24
CA GLY A 214 34.92 29.46 -8.98
C GLY A 214 35.57 30.19 -10.14
N GLU A 215 34.76 30.82 -10.98
CA GLU A 215 35.24 31.90 -11.84
C GLU A 215 35.60 33.09 -10.93
N GLU A 216 36.90 33.25 -10.67
CA GLU A 216 37.47 34.50 -10.17
C GLU A 216 37.30 35.57 -11.26
N GLU A 217 36.30 36.45 -11.12
CA GLU A 217 36.25 37.69 -11.88
C GLU A 217 37.30 38.66 -11.32
N ASP A 218 38.42 38.75 -12.05
CA ASP A 218 39.53 39.66 -11.84
C ASP A 218 39.12 41.10 -12.22
N TYR A 219 38.72 41.91 -11.24
CA TYR A 219 38.55 43.36 -11.41
C TYR A 219 39.92 44.05 -11.30
N SER A 220 40.68 44.03 -12.38
CA SER A 220 41.86 44.89 -12.56
C SER A 220 41.41 46.34 -12.75
N SER A 221 41.57 47.13 -11.70
CA SER A 221 41.66 48.59 -11.75
C SER A 221 42.83 49.04 -12.64
N GLY A 222 42.56 49.87 -13.64
CA GLY A 222 43.56 50.57 -14.44
C GLY A 222 43.02 51.92 -14.89
N GLU A 223 43.47 52.96 -14.20
CA GLU A 223 43.26 54.37 -14.51
C GLU A 223 44.05 54.83 -15.76
N GLU A 224 43.54 55.91 -16.38
CA GLU A 224 44.22 56.94 -17.22
C GLU A 224 44.59 56.62 -18.68
N GLU A 225 43.86 57.22 -19.63
CA GLU A 225 44.13 58.55 -20.24
C GLU A 225 42.85 59.16 -20.86
#